data_AF-A0A7T4ULS7-F1
#
_entry.id   AF-A0A7T4ULS7-F1
#
_cell.length_a   1.000
_cell.length_b   1.000
_cell.length_c   1.000
_cell.angle_alpha   90.00
_cell.angle_beta   90.00
_cell.angle_gamma   90.00
#
_symmetry.space_group_name_H-M   'P 1'
#
loop_
_entity.id
_entity.type
_entity.pdbx_description
1 polymer ?
#
loop_
_entity_poly.entity_id
_entity_poly.type
_entity_poly.pdbx_seq_one_letter_code
_entity_poly.pdbx_strand_id
1 'polypeptide(L)'
;MIELPVIPATQTQRKPDWLRVKLPVGKEYRHVRGLVDEHKLHTICESGNCPNMGECWGAGTATFMILGNICTRSCSFCAVSTGRPKAVELDEPARVANSVKLMQVKHCVITSVDRDDLKDGGSIIWAETINAIRQESPTTTLETLIPDFKGQWENLDRVLAVRPEVVSHNIETVRRLTREVRIQAKYDRSLECLRRISEAGLRTKSGIMLGFGETEEDVIETMQDLFNVGVDILTIGQYLQPTKAHHPVVEWVTPAQFDKYKEIGLKMGFKYVESGPLVRSSYHAEKHLFDMQ
;
A
#
# COMPACT_ATOMS: atom_id res chain seq x y z
N MET A 1 9.76 23.72 -7.27
CA MET A 1 8.44 23.10 -7.06
C MET A 1 7.81 22.98 -8.42
N ILE A 2 7.49 21.77 -8.86
CA ILE A 2 6.72 21.57 -10.09
C ILE A 2 5.26 21.76 -9.70
N GLU A 3 4.58 22.72 -10.30
CA GLU A 3 3.14 22.92 -10.10
C GLU A 3 2.41 21.70 -10.65
N LEU A 4 1.69 21.00 -9.77
CA LEU A 4 0.81 19.90 -10.17
C LEU A 4 -0.39 20.48 -10.93
N PRO A 5 -0.92 19.78 -11.95
CA PRO A 5 -2.10 20.23 -12.67
C PRO A 5 -3.29 20.36 -11.72
N VAL A 6 -3.81 21.58 -11.57
CA VAL A 6 -4.97 21.89 -10.73
C VAL A 6 -6.23 21.56 -11.53
N ILE A 7 -6.90 20.46 -11.17
CA ILE A 7 -8.24 20.16 -11.68
C ILE A 7 -9.23 21.10 -10.97
N PRO A 8 -10.08 21.85 -11.69
CA PRO A 8 -11.06 22.74 -11.06
C PRO A 8 -11.99 21.94 -10.14
N ALA A 9 -12.04 22.31 -8.87
CA ALA A 9 -12.88 21.64 -7.88
C ALA A 9 -14.37 21.93 -8.18
N THR A 10 -15.11 20.91 -8.61
CA THR A 10 -16.57 20.87 -8.44
C THR A 10 -16.89 20.78 -6.94
N GLN A 11 -18.09 21.25 -6.55
CA GLN A 11 -18.53 21.44 -5.16
C GLN A 11 -18.01 20.35 -4.20
N THR A 12 -17.30 20.75 -3.14
CA THR A 12 -16.78 19.83 -2.12
C THR A 12 -17.93 19.09 -1.45
N GLN A 13 -18.14 17.83 -1.81
CA GLN A 13 -19.14 16.99 -1.15
C GLN A 13 -18.75 16.79 0.31
N ARG A 14 -19.67 17.11 1.23
CA ARG A 14 -19.45 16.94 2.67
C ARG A 14 -19.12 15.49 2.97
N LYS A 15 -18.04 15.24 3.71
CA LYS A 15 -17.64 13.91 4.15
C LYS A 15 -18.79 13.24 4.92
N PRO A 16 -19.28 12.07 4.49
CA PRO A 16 -20.39 11.39 5.14
C PRO A 16 -20.03 10.79 6.49
N ASP A 17 -21.06 10.50 7.29
CA ASP A 17 -20.90 10.10 8.69
C ASP A 17 -20.25 8.71 8.86
N TRP A 18 -20.44 7.80 7.91
CA TRP A 18 -19.83 6.45 7.94
C TRP A 18 -18.31 6.47 7.71
N LEU A 19 -17.72 7.60 7.31
CA LEU A 19 -16.27 7.78 7.20
C LEU A 19 -15.64 8.43 8.43
N ARG A 20 -16.43 8.67 9.49
CA ARG A 20 -15.91 9.20 10.75
C ARG A 20 -15.31 8.06 11.57
N VAL A 21 -14.07 8.26 11.99
CA VAL A 21 -13.37 7.32 12.88
C VAL A 21 -13.21 7.90 14.27
N LYS A 22 -13.19 7.02 15.26
CA LYS A 22 -12.78 7.41 16.62
C LYS A 22 -11.28 7.64 16.61
N LEU A 23 -10.83 8.71 17.27
CA LEU A 23 -9.40 8.93 17.45
C LEU A 23 -8.79 7.75 18.22
N PRO A 24 -7.61 7.26 17.81
CA PRO A 24 -6.96 6.16 18.51
C PRO A 24 -6.66 6.57 19.95
N VAL A 25 -7.30 5.87 20.90
CA VAL A 25 -7.11 6.05 22.34
C VAL A 25 -6.73 4.68 22.94
N GLY A 26 -5.62 4.60 23.66
CA GLY A 26 -5.17 3.31 24.22
C GLY A 26 -3.75 3.34 24.82
N LYS A 27 -3.42 2.31 25.60
CA LYS A 27 -2.05 2.10 26.11
C LYS A 27 -1.12 1.59 25.01
N GLU A 28 -1.55 0.58 24.25
CA GLU A 28 -0.80 0.01 23.12
C GLU A 28 -0.45 1.06 22.05
N TYR A 29 -1.43 1.87 21.66
CA TYR A 29 -1.19 2.98 20.73
C TYR A 29 -0.12 3.96 21.23
N ARG A 30 -0.18 4.37 22.50
CA ARG A 30 0.80 5.30 23.10
C ARG A 30 2.18 4.68 23.23
N HIS A 31 2.25 3.38 23.53
CA HIS A 31 3.50 2.65 23.62
C HIS A 31 4.22 2.62 22.26
N VAL A 32 3.51 2.16 21.22
CA VAL A 32 4.07 2.10 19.87
C VAL A 32 4.42 3.49 19.34
N ARG A 33 3.57 4.50 19.59
CA ARG A 33 3.88 5.90 19.22
C ARG A 33 5.16 6.40 19.89
N GLY A 34 5.33 6.13 21.18
CA GLY A 34 6.53 6.51 21.91
C GLY A 34 7.80 5.89 21.30
N LEU A 35 7.74 4.61 20.91
CA LEU A 35 8.86 3.93 20.24
C LEU A 35 9.16 4.54 18.86
N VAL A 36 8.13 4.86 18.09
CA VAL A 36 8.29 5.48 16.77
C VAL A 36 8.95 6.86 16.87
N ASP A 37 8.52 7.69 17.82
CA ASP A 37 9.09 9.00 18.09
C ASP A 37 10.54 8.90 18.62
N GLU A 38 10.80 8.00 19.57
CA GLU A 38 12.11 7.80 20.20
C GLU A 38 13.17 7.32 19.20
N HIS A 39 12.79 6.38 18.33
CA HIS A 39 13.70 5.78 17.35
C HIS A 39 13.66 6.45 15.96
N LYS A 40 12.92 7.56 15.82
CA LYS A 40 12.81 8.37 14.59
C LYS A 40 12.41 7.55 13.36
N LEU A 41 11.40 6.71 13.52
CA LEU A 41 11.00 5.76 12.48
C LEU A 41 10.06 6.43 11.47
N HIS A 42 10.19 6.04 10.20
CA HIS A 42 9.25 6.45 9.16
C HIS A 42 8.19 5.37 8.98
N THR A 43 7.00 5.63 9.53
CA THR A 43 5.83 4.79 9.28
C THR A 43 4.91 5.47 8.25
N ILE A 44 4.34 4.69 7.34
CA ILE A 44 3.28 5.20 6.46
C ILE A 44 2.00 5.48 7.24
N CYS A 45 1.85 4.85 8.42
CA CYS A 45 0.74 5.06 9.33
C CYS A 45 0.65 6.53 9.75
N GLU A 46 1.78 7.15 10.08
CA GLU A 46 1.87 8.57 10.43
C GLU A 46 1.91 9.46 9.20
N SER A 47 2.76 9.13 8.23
CA SER A 47 2.96 9.96 7.03
C SER A 47 1.66 10.09 6.21
N GLY A 48 0.80 9.08 6.24
CA GLY A 48 -0.50 9.04 5.58
C GLY A 48 -1.69 9.44 6.45
N ASN A 49 -1.49 9.86 7.71
CA ASN A 49 -2.56 10.14 8.67
C ASN A 49 -3.60 9.00 8.75
N CYS A 50 -3.12 7.76 8.89
CA CYS A 50 -3.96 6.57 8.76
C CYS A 50 -5.04 6.50 9.85
N PRO A 51 -6.33 6.36 9.49
CA PRO A 51 -7.41 6.25 10.47
C PRO A 51 -7.37 4.94 11.28
N ASN A 52 -6.64 3.93 10.80
CA ASN A 52 -6.67 2.56 11.33
C ASN A 52 -5.48 2.25 12.27
N MET A 53 -4.63 3.23 12.56
CA MET A 53 -3.36 3.04 13.26
C MET A 53 -3.53 2.37 14.63
N GLY A 54 -4.52 2.79 15.43
CA GLY A 54 -4.76 2.21 16.75
C GLY A 54 -5.18 0.74 16.70
N GLU A 55 -5.95 0.34 15.69
CA GLU A 55 -6.40 -1.04 15.50
C GLU A 55 -5.25 -1.92 15.00
N CYS A 56 -4.52 -1.47 13.97
CA CYS A 56 -3.40 -2.23 13.40
C CYS A 56 -2.30 -2.46 14.44
N TRP A 57 -1.91 -1.42 15.17
CA TRP A 57 -0.88 -1.55 16.21
C TRP A 57 -1.36 -2.44 17.36
N GLY A 58 -2.64 -2.38 17.74
CA GLY A 58 -3.22 -3.29 18.74
C GLY A 58 -3.22 -4.76 18.29
N ALA A 59 -3.29 -5.04 16.99
CA ALA A 59 -3.14 -6.38 16.43
C ALA A 59 -1.68 -6.87 16.35
N GLY A 60 -0.70 -5.98 16.60
CA GLY A 60 0.72 -6.26 16.40
C GLY A 60 1.17 -6.13 14.94
N THR A 61 0.45 -5.35 14.13
CA THR A 61 0.76 -5.07 12.73
C THR A 61 1.27 -3.64 12.57
N ALA A 62 2.41 -3.45 11.91
CA ALA A 62 2.96 -2.13 11.62
C ALA A 62 3.48 -2.04 10.18
N THR A 63 3.33 -0.85 9.58
CA THR A 63 3.81 -0.60 8.21
C THR A 63 4.93 0.43 8.19
N PHE A 64 6.11 0.01 7.73
CA PHE A 64 7.32 0.82 7.63
C PHE A 64 7.52 1.31 6.21
N MET A 65 7.98 2.56 6.06
CA MET A 65 8.32 3.14 4.77
C MET A 65 9.84 3.32 4.68
N ILE A 66 10.48 2.57 3.79
CA ILE A 66 11.92 2.63 3.52
C ILE A 66 12.23 3.58 2.35
N LEU A 67 13.52 3.87 2.15
CA LEU A 67 14.05 4.72 1.09
C LEU A 67 13.65 6.20 1.23
N GLY A 68 13.29 6.61 2.45
CA GLY A 68 12.91 7.96 2.81
C GLY A 68 11.44 8.30 2.56
N ASN A 69 11.14 9.60 2.50
CA ASN A 69 9.77 10.14 2.42
C ASN A 69 9.57 11.15 1.28
N ILE A 70 10.49 11.19 0.31
CA ILE A 70 10.39 12.00 -0.90
C ILE A 70 10.39 11.05 -2.09
N CYS A 71 9.30 11.06 -2.86
CA CYS A 71 9.09 10.19 -4.00
C CYS A 71 9.51 10.86 -5.31
N THR A 72 10.09 10.08 -6.22
CA THR A 72 10.39 10.54 -7.59
C THR A 72 9.15 10.66 -8.48
N ARG A 73 8.01 10.13 -8.03
CA ARG A 73 6.73 10.14 -8.74
C ARG A 73 5.70 11.04 -8.06
N SER A 74 4.67 11.39 -8.83
CA SER A 74 3.66 12.39 -8.47
C SER A 74 2.25 11.84 -8.68
N CYS A 75 1.92 10.74 -8.01
CA CYS A 75 0.57 10.20 -8.03
C CYS A 75 -0.38 11.21 -7.38
N SER A 76 -1.45 11.59 -8.07
CA SER A 76 -2.31 12.73 -7.67
C SER A 76 -3.14 12.46 -6.41
N PHE A 77 -3.20 11.21 -5.94
CA PHE A 77 -3.87 10.80 -4.70
C PHE A 77 -2.93 10.72 -3.48
N CYS A 78 -1.61 10.69 -3.69
CA CYS A 78 -0.66 10.29 -2.67
C CYS A 78 -0.14 11.48 -1.85
N ALA A 79 -0.23 11.39 -0.53
CA ALA A 79 0.21 12.45 0.40
C ALA A 79 1.74 12.56 0.55
N VAL A 80 2.50 11.57 0.07
CA VAL A 80 3.97 11.59 0.13
C VAL A 80 4.52 12.67 -0.78
N SER A 81 5.50 13.43 -0.28
CA SER A 81 6.08 14.56 -1.03
C SER A 81 6.78 14.10 -2.30
N THR A 82 6.49 14.75 -3.43
CA THR A 82 7.27 14.55 -4.66
C THR A 82 8.50 15.46 -4.69
N GLY A 83 9.65 14.92 -5.09
CA GLY A 83 10.86 15.71 -5.27
C GLY A 83 12.09 14.86 -5.58
N ARG A 84 13.27 15.46 -5.41
CA ARG A 84 14.53 14.72 -5.47
C ARG A 84 14.79 14.07 -4.10
N PRO A 85 14.86 12.72 -4.02
CA PRO A 85 15.15 12.05 -2.76
C PRO A 85 16.55 12.39 -2.23
N LYS A 86 16.75 12.17 -0.93
CA LYS A 86 18.09 12.18 -0.32
C LYS A 86 18.88 10.93 -0.75
N ALA A 87 20.18 10.94 -0.47
CA ALA A 87 21.01 9.76 -0.62
C ALA A 87 20.44 8.60 0.20
N VAL A 88 20.59 7.38 -0.32
CA VAL A 88 20.19 6.15 0.39
C VAL A 88 21.05 6.00 1.64
N GLU A 89 20.42 5.71 2.76
CA GLU A 89 21.09 5.39 4.01
C GLU A 89 21.27 3.87 4.10
N LEU A 90 22.51 3.39 3.92
CA LEU A 90 22.79 1.94 3.84
C LEU A 90 22.57 1.19 5.16
N ASP A 91 22.45 1.90 6.29
CA ASP A 91 22.11 1.33 7.59
C ASP A 91 20.60 1.28 7.85
N GLU A 92 19.76 1.80 6.94
CA GLU A 92 18.28 1.76 7.05
C GLU A 92 17.73 0.33 7.28
N PRO A 93 18.19 -0.73 6.57
CA PRO A 93 17.78 -2.10 6.84
C PRO A 93 17.92 -2.53 8.30
N ALA A 94 19.08 -2.25 8.92
CA ALA A 94 19.37 -2.61 10.29
C ALA A 94 18.51 -1.82 11.28
N ARG A 95 18.28 -0.53 11.01
CA ARG A 95 17.40 0.31 11.84
C ARG A 95 15.96 -0.19 11.82
N VAL A 96 15.43 -0.53 10.63
CA VAL A 96 14.07 -1.08 10.51
C VAL A 96 13.95 -2.41 11.24
N ALA A 97 14.92 -3.32 11.07
CA ALA A 97 14.94 -4.60 11.78
C ALA A 97 14.94 -4.45 13.31
N ASN A 98 15.77 -3.54 13.83
CA ASN A 98 15.79 -3.21 15.25
C ASN A 98 14.44 -2.68 15.73
N SER A 99 13.77 -1.85 14.93
CA SER A 99 12.45 -1.33 15.27
C SER A 99 11.36 -2.38 15.32
N VAL A 100 11.32 -3.28 14.33
CA VAL A 100 10.39 -4.41 14.31
C VAL A 100 10.53 -5.24 15.59
N LYS A 101 11.78 -5.50 16.01
CA LYS A 101 12.11 -6.23 17.23
C LYS A 101 11.66 -5.49 18.50
N LEU A 102 12.00 -4.21 18.63
CA LEU A 102 11.66 -3.39 19.80
C LEU A 102 10.14 -3.23 19.96
N MET A 103 9.43 -3.06 18.84
CA MET A 103 7.98 -2.94 18.80
C MET A 103 7.26 -4.30 18.91
N GLN A 104 7.99 -5.43 18.93
CA GLN A 104 7.44 -6.79 18.96
C GLN A 104 6.37 -7.03 17.88
N VAL A 105 6.63 -6.51 16.67
CA VAL A 105 5.69 -6.60 15.55
C VAL A 105 5.52 -8.06 15.14
N LYS A 106 4.27 -8.52 15.08
CA LYS A 106 3.91 -9.88 14.66
C LYS A 106 3.82 -10.00 13.13
N HIS A 107 3.28 -8.96 12.50
CA HIS A 107 3.16 -8.86 11.04
C HIS A 107 3.70 -7.50 10.57
N CYS A 108 4.80 -7.52 9.84
CA CYS A 108 5.48 -6.33 9.37
C CYS A 108 5.18 -6.11 7.89
N VAL A 109 4.53 -4.98 7.58
CA VAL A 109 4.35 -4.53 6.21
C VAL A 109 5.47 -3.54 5.87
N ILE A 110 6.12 -3.71 4.73
CA ILE A 110 7.16 -2.81 4.25
C ILE A 110 6.67 -2.17 2.95
N THR A 111 6.78 -0.86 2.84
CA THR A 111 6.52 -0.08 1.62
C THR A 111 7.70 0.84 1.34
N SER A 112 7.78 1.42 0.15
CA SER A 112 8.76 2.47 -0.14
C SER A 112 8.17 3.59 -0.97
N VAL A 113 8.88 4.70 -1.02
CA VAL A 113 8.74 5.64 -2.14
C VAL A 113 9.33 5.06 -3.43
N ASP A 114 8.94 5.58 -4.59
CA ASP A 114 9.61 5.25 -5.85
C ASP A 114 10.97 5.97 -5.92
N ARG A 115 12.02 5.20 -6.22
CA ARG A 115 13.41 5.65 -6.37
C ARG A 115 13.90 5.51 -7.80
N ASP A 116 13.20 6.14 -8.74
CA ASP A 116 13.55 6.13 -10.17
C ASP A 116 14.92 6.81 -10.45
N ASP A 117 15.50 7.48 -9.46
CA ASP A 117 16.86 8.04 -9.47
C ASP A 117 17.97 6.99 -9.27
N LEU A 118 17.64 5.80 -8.75
CA LEU A 118 18.58 4.70 -8.53
C LEU A 118 18.54 3.69 -9.68
N LYS A 119 19.69 3.12 -10.02
CA LYS A 119 19.78 2.11 -11.09
C LYS A 119 18.99 0.82 -10.77
N ASP A 120 18.99 0.43 -9.50
CA ASP A 120 18.30 -0.75 -8.99
C ASP A 120 16.88 -0.44 -8.46
N GLY A 121 16.41 0.81 -8.62
CA GLY A 121 15.14 1.27 -8.07
C GLY A 121 15.01 1.14 -6.55
N GLY A 122 16.12 0.95 -5.83
CA GLY A 122 16.15 0.67 -4.39
C GLY A 122 15.88 -0.79 -4.00
N SER A 123 15.78 -1.71 -4.96
CA SER A 123 15.49 -3.12 -4.71
C SER A 123 16.56 -3.85 -3.87
N ILE A 124 17.81 -3.35 -3.83
CA ILE A 124 18.84 -3.87 -2.92
C ILE A 124 18.44 -3.62 -1.47
N ILE A 125 18.06 -2.38 -1.12
CA ILE A 125 17.62 -2.04 0.24
C ILE A 125 16.37 -2.84 0.61
N TRP A 126 15.43 -3.02 -0.31
CA TRP A 126 14.27 -3.88 -0.07
C TRP A 126 14.66 -5.29 0.39
N ALA A 127 15.53 -5.97 -0.36
CA ALA A 127 15.98 -7.31 -0.02
C ALA A 127 16.79 -7.36 1.29
N GLU A 128 17.65 -6.36 1.53
CA GLU A 128 18.43 -6.24 2.77
C GLU A 128 17.54 -6.00 3.99
N THR A 129 16.52 -5.15 3.89
CA THR A 129 15.57 -4.89 4.98
C THR A 129 14.79 -6.16 5.35
N ILE A 130 14.29 -6.90 4.37
CA ILE A 130 13.55 -8.15 4.61
C ILE A 130 14.44 -9.17 5.33
N ASN A 131 15.67 -9.35 4.86
CA ASN A 131 16.62 -10.28 5.48
C ASN A 131 17.03 -9.85 6.90
N ALA A 132 17.28 -8.56 7.11
CA ALA A 132 17.63 -8.02 8.42
C ALA A 132 16.49 -8.23 9.44
N ILE A 133 15.23 -7.99 9.04
CA ILE A 133 14.07 -8.23 9.90
C ILE A 133 13.97 -9.71 10.27
N ARG A 134 14.13 -10.62 9.30
CA ARG A 134 14.07 -12.06 9.60
C ARG A 134 15.18 -12.54 10.54
N GLN A 135 16.37 -11.96 10.45
CA GLN A 135 17.47 -12.28 11.36
C GLN A 135 17.16 -11.81 12.78
N GLU A 136 16.66 -10.59 12.94
CA GLU A 136 16.40 -10.00 14.26
C GLU A 136 15.08 -10.44 14.89
N SER A 137 14.09 -10.80 14.08
CA SER A 137 12.72 -11.16 14.48
C SER A 137 12.20 -12.34 13.65
N PRO A 138 12.74 -13.56 13.86
CA PRO A 138 12.47 -14.72 12.99
C PRO A 138 11.02 -15.23 13.02
N THR A 139 10.22 -14.82 14.00
CA THR A 139 8.79 -15.16 14.09
C THR A 139 7.88 -14.13 13.43
N THR A 140 8.41 -12.97 13.02
CA THR A 140 7.63 -11.92 12.38
C THR A 140 7.37 -12.30 10.92
N THR A 141 6.10 -12.22 10.53
CA THR A 141 5.68 -12.43 9.14
C THR A 141 5.76 -11.11 8.37
N LEU A 142 5.97 -11.18 7.05
CA LEU A 142 6.29 -10.04 6.20
C LEU A 142 5.33 -9.92 5.02
N GLU A 143 4.85 -8.71 4.79
CA GLU A 143 4.19 -8.29 3.56
C GLU A 143 4.98 -7.14 2.92
N THR A 144 5.21 -7.18 1.60
CA THR A 144 5.86 -6.09 0.88
C THR A 144 4.89 -5.38 -0.06
N LEU A 145 4.68 -4.08 0.08
CA LEU A 145 3.98 -3.23 -0.89
C LEU A 145 5.00 -2.52 -1.79
N ILE A 146 5.30 -3.14 -2.93
CA ILE A 146 6.41 -2.75 -3.80
C ILE A 146 5.99 -1.78 -4.91
N PRO A 147 6.90 -0.93 -5.40
CA PRO A 147 6.70 -0.18 -6.63
C PRO A 147 6.71 -1.12 -7.85
N ASP A 148 6.40 -0.58 -9.04
CA ASP A 148 6.46 -1.33 -10.31
C ASP A 148 7.88 -1.44 -10.91
N PHE A 149 8.89 -0.88 -10.23
CA PHE A 149 10.28 -0.77 -10.65
C PHE A 149 10.48 -0.27 -12.11
N LYS A 150 9.54 0.50 -12.64
CA LYS A 150 9.47 0.91 -14.06
C LYS A 150 9.49 -0.25 -15.07
N GLY A 151 9.24 -1.48 -14.62
CA GLY A 151 9.32 -2.68 -15.45
C GLY A 151 10.73 -3.23 -15.60
N GLN A 152 11.67 -2.80 -14.76
CA GLN A 152 13.00 -3.40 -14.66
C GLN A 152 12.90 -4.67 -13.82
N TRP A 153 12.61 -5.79 -14.46
CA TRP A 153 12.21 -7.01 -13.78
C TRP A 153 13.30 -7.63 -12.91
N GLU A 154 14.58 -7.38 -13.20
CA GLU A 154 15.67 -7.81 -12.31
C GLU A 154 15.56 -7.22 -10.90
N ASN A 155 14.95 -6.03 -10.77
CA ASN A 155 14.70 -5.40 -9.47
C ASN A 155 13.52 -6.06 -8.74
N LEU A 156 12.48 -6.46 -9.48
CA LEU A 156 11.40 -7.26 -8.92
C LEU A 156 11.93 -8.62 -8.45
N ASP A 157 12.65 -9.33 -9.32
CA ASP A 157 13.21 -10.66 -9.06
C ASP A 157 14.09 -10.68 -7.80
N ARG A 158 14.85 -9.61 -7.55
CA ARG A 158 15.65 -9.45 -6.31
C ARG A 158 14.79 -9.47 -5.05
N VAL A 159 13.63 -8.82 -5.05
CA VAL A 159 12.71 -8.81 -3.91
C VAL A 159 11.96 -10.14 -3.81
N LEU A 160 11.58 -10.76 -4.93
CA LEU A 160 10.93 -12.08 -4.92
C LEU A 160 11.86 -13.20 -4.46
N ALA A 161 13.17 -13.09 -4.73
CA ALA A 161 14.18 -14.08 -4.33
C ALA A 161 14.28 -14.22 -2.81
N VAL A 162 13.97 -13.16 -2.04
CA VAL A 162 13.89 -13.23 -0.58
C VAL A 162 12.52 -13.70 -0.09
N ARG A 163 11.60 -14.12 -0.95
CA ARG A 163 10.34 -14.82 -0.64
C ARG A 163 9.53 -14.27 0.56
N PRO A 164 9.08 -13.00 0.59
CA PRO A 164 8.15 -12.51 1.62
C PRO A 164 6.88 -13.36 1.68
N GLU A 165 6.19 -13.39 2.83
CA GLU A 165 4.99 -14.23 2.98
C GLU A 165 3.82 -13.73 2.11
N VAL A 166 3.76 -12.41 1.87
CA VAL A 166 2.83 -11.75 0.92
C VAL A 166 3.59 -10.68 0.13
N VAL A 167 3.36 -10.61 -1.17
CA VAL A 167 3.91 -9.55 -2.04
C VAL A 167 2.76 -8.82 -2.73
N SER A 168 2.69 -7.52 -2.46
CA SER A 168 1.63 -6.61 -2.85
C SER A 168 2.14 -5.60 -3.87
N HIS A 169 1.37 -5.35 -4.93
CA HIS A 169 1.53 -4.19 -5.81
C HIS A 169 0.16 -3.62 -6.13
N ASN A 170 -0.10 -2.38 -5.74
CA ASN A 170 -1.41 -1.79 -5.96
C ASN A 170 -1.61 -1.29 -7.40
N ILE A 171 -2.76 -1.62 -7.97
CA ILE A 171 -3.22 -1.03 -9.23
C ILE A 171 -3.85 0.37 -9.01
N GLU A 172 -4.34 0.61 -7.79
CA GLU A 172 -4.92 1.84 -7.23
C GLU A 172 -6.22 2.33 -7.84
N THR A 173 -6.37 2.26 -9.16
CA THR A 173 -7.56 2.71 -9.87
C THR A 173 -7.76 1.91 -11.15
N VAL A 174 -8.86 2.19 -11.85
CA VAL A 174 -9.27 1.54 -13.08
C VAL A 174 -8.44 1.99 -14.28
N ARG A 175 -8.45 1.19 -15.35
CA ARG A 175 -7.64 1.41 -16.57
C ARG A 175 -7.79 2.82 -17.14
N ARG A 176 -9.03 3.31 -17.28
CA ARG A 176 -9.33 4.65 -17.82
C ARG A 176 -8.71 5.80 -17.01
N LEU A 177 -8.72 5.69 -15.68
CA LEU A 177 -8.28 6.75 -14.77
C LEU A 177 -6.78 6.68 -14.42
N THR A 178 -6.10 5.59 -14.78
CA THR A 178 -4.71 5.36 -14.40
C THR A 178 -3.77 6.51 -14.80
N ARG A 179 -3.93 7.08 -16.01
CA ARG A 179 -3.05 8.17 -16.47
C ARG A 179 -3.26 9.49 -15.72
N GLU A 180 -4.46 9.70 -15.18
CA GLU A 180 -4.81 10.89 -14.39
C GLU A 180 -4.41 10.73 -12.92
N VAL A 181 -4.61 9.53 -12.37
CA VAL A 181 -4.36 9.22 -10.95
C VAL A 181 -2.88 8.88 -10.69
N ARG A 182 -2.24 8.15 -11.60
CA ARG A 182 -0.87 7.62 -11.48
C ARG A 182 -0.01 8.01 -12.68
N ILE A 183 0.35 9.29 -12.76
CA ILE A 183 0.99 9.93 -13.94
C ILE A 183 2.16 9.11 -14.54
N GLN A 184 3.05 8.57 -13.71
CA GLN A 184 4.22 7.79 -14.17
C GLN A 184 3.97 6.26 -14.25
N ALA A 185 2.91 5.75 -13.63
CA ALA A 185 2.59 4.32 -13.63
C ALA A 185 1.82 3.92 -14.90
N LYS A 186 1.83 2.63 -15.24
CA LYS A 186 1.05 2.09 -16.35
C LYS A 186 0.24 0.90 -15.87
N TYR A 187 -1.04 0.85 -16.22
CA TYR A 187 -1.96 -0.20 -15.79
C TYR A 187 -1.45 -1.60 -16.16
N ASP A 188 -1.09 -1.81 -17.43
CA ASP A 188 -0.57 -3.11 -17.90
C ASP A 188 0.78 -3.48 -17.28
N ARG A 189 1.59 -2.49 -16.89
CA ARG A 189 2.85 -2.75 -16.19
C ARG A 189 2.61 -3.19 -14.75
N SER A 190 1.60 -2.63 -14.09
CA SER A 190 1.15 -3.08 -12.77
C SER A 190 0.60 -4.51 -12.83
N LEU A 191 -0.21 -4.84 -13.85
CA LEU A 191 -0.70 -6.19 -14.07
C LEU A 191 0.45 -7.19 -14.34
N GLU A 192 1.42 -6.82 -15.17
CA GLU A 192 2.61 -7.65 -15.42
C GLU A 192 3.45 -7.88 -14.15
N CYS A 193 3.60 -6.84 -13.30
CA CYS A 193 4.24 -6.98 -12.00
C CYS A 193 3.53 -8.04 -11.13
N LEU A 194 2.20 -7.95 -11.03
CA LEU A 194 1.36 -8.89 -10.28
C LEU A 194 1.44 -10.31 -10.84
N ARG A 195 1.38 -10.46 -12.17
CA ARG A 195 1.54 -11.76 -12.85
C ARG A 195 2.85 -12.43 -12.46
N ARG A 196 3.96 -11.69 -12.48
CA ARG A 196 5.29 -12.20 -12.12
C ARG A 196 5.40 -12.61 -10.65
N ILE A 197 4.75 -11.87 -9.75
CA ILE A 197 4.67 -12.24 -8.34
C ILE A 197 3.94 -13.59 -8.18
N SER A 198 2.80 -13.73 -8.85
CA SER A 198 1.99 -14.95 -8.80
C SER A 198 2.75 -16.15 -9.38
N GLU A 199 3.41 -15.98 -10.53
CA GLU A 199 4.23 -17.00 -11.18
C GLU A 199 5.47 -17.42 -10.36
N ALA A 200 5.97 -16.55 -9.47
CA ALA A 200 7.03 -16.90 -8.52
C ALA A 200 6.53 -17.77 -7.34
N GLY A 201 5.23 -18.09 -7.31
CA GLY A 201 4.60 -18.90 -6.26
C GLY A 201 4.52 -18.17 -4.91
N LEU A 202 4.31 -16.85 -4.94
CA LEU A 202 4.14 -16.01 -3.76
C LEU A 202 2.70 -15.52 -3.67
N ARG A 203 2.17 -15.37 -2.45
CA ARG A 203 0.84 -14.79 -2.23
C ARG A 203 0.81 -13.40 -2.82
N THR A 204 -0.05 -13.21 -3.81
CA THR A 204 -0.10 -11.96 -4.57
C THR A 204 -1.26 -11.10 -4.11
N LYS A 205 -1.00 -9.82 -3.89
CA LYS A 205 -2.00 -8.88 -3.40
C LYS A 205 -2.05 -7.60 -4.21
N SER A 206 -3.25 -7.06 -4.39
CA SER A 206 -3.44 -5.73 -4.96
C SER A 206 -4.59 -4.99 -4.29
N GLY A 207 -4.68 -3.69 -4.58
CA GLY A 207 -5.69 -2.82 -4.03
C GLY A 207 -6.18 -1.78 -5.03
N ILE A 208 -7.45 -1.40 -4.87
CA ILE A 208 -8.14 -0.35 -5.62
C ILE A 208 -8.73 0.64 -4.62
N MET A 209 -8.57 1.94 -4.89
CA MET A 209 -9.29 2.99 -4.19
C MET A 209 -10.43 3.50 -5.07
N LEU A 210 -11.58 3.71 -4.45
CA LEU A 210 -12.80 4.19 -5.11
C LEU A 210 -13.10 5.65 -4.76
N GLY A 211 -13.82 6.33 -5.62
CA GLY A 211 -14.19 7.74 -5.51
C GLY A 211 -13.43 8.68 -6.45
N PHE A 212 -12.75 8.14 -7.47
CA PHE A 212 -12.09 8.93 -8.52
C PHE A 212 -13.02 9.22 -9.71
N GLY A 213 -14.21 8.63 -9.75
CA GLY A 213 -15.16 8.75 -10.86
C GLY A 213 -15.16 7.53 -11.79
N GLU A 214 -14.65 6.40 -11.30
CA GLU A 214 -14.82 5.09 -11.91
C GLU A 214 -16.29 4.64 -11.85
N THR A 215 -16.72 3.90 -12.87
CA THR A 215 -18.04 3.25 -12.89
C THR A 215 -17.97 1.86 -12.24
N GLU A 216 -19.13 1.28 -11.93
CA GLU A 216 -19.18 -0.09 -11.42
C GLU A 216 -18.57 -1.09 -12.42
N GLU A 217 -18.84 -0.90 -13.70
CA GLU A 217 -18.28 -1.71 -14.79
C GLU A 217 -16.75 -1.61 -14.84
N ASP A 218 -16.19 -0.40 -14.69
CA ASP A 218 -14.73 -0.20 -14.64
C ASP A 218 -14.09 -0.96 -13.46
N VAL A 219 -14.77 -0.99 -12.30
CA VAL A 219 -14.31 -1.70 -11.10
C VAL A 219 -14.35 -3.20 -11.32
N ILE A 220 -15.46 -3.74 -11.86
CA ILE A 220 -15.61 -5.16 -12.13
C ILE A 220 -14.60 -5.63 -13.19
N GLU A 221 -14.37 -4.85 -14.25
CA GLU A 221 -13.31 -5.13 -15.24
C GLU A 221 -11.94 -5.21 -14.56
N THR A 222 -11.62 -4.24 -13.69
CA THR A 222 -10.35 -4.24 -12.97
C THR A 222 -10.21 -5.43 -12.02
N MET A 223 -11.29 -5.84 -11.35
CA MET A 223 -11.29 -7.04 -10.53
C MET A 223 -11.02 -8.29 -11.37
N GLN A 224 -11.63 -8.39 -12.56
CA GLN A 224 -11.38 -9.49 -13.48
C GLN A 224 -9.93 -9.50 -13.99
N ASP A 225 -9.38 -8.35 -14.35
CA ASP A 225 -8.00 -8.20 -14.78
C ASP A 225 -7.01 -8.64 -13.69
N LEU A 226 -7.25 -8.24 -12.44
CA LEU A 226 -6.45 -8.67 -11.28
C LEU A 226 -6.54 -10.17 -11.03
N PHE A 227 -7.74 -10.75 -11.13
CA PHE A 227 -7.94 -12.19 -10.99
C PHE A 227 -7.19 -12.96 -12.09
N ASN A 228 -7.26 -12.49 -13.34
CA ASN A 228 -6.62 -13.12 -14.49
C ASN A 228 -5.09 -13.18 -14.39
N VAL A 229 -4.47 -12.25 -13.67
CA VAL A 229 -3.02 -12.26 -13.41
C VAL A 229 -2.63 -12.95 -12.10
N GLY A 230 -3.56 -13.66 -11.47
CA GLY A 230 -3.27 -14.52 -10.32
C GLY A 230 -3.14 -13.77 -8.99
N VAL A 231 -3.84 -12.64 -8.83
CA VAL A 231 -3.95 -11.97 -7.52
C VAL A 231 -4.84 -12.79 -6.59
N ASP A 232 -4.31 -13.14 -5.42
CA ASP A 232 -5.04 -13.89 -4.39
C ASP A 232 -5.87 -13.00 -3.47
N ILE A 233 -5.32 -11.83 -3.11
CA ILE A 233 -5.86 -10.94 -2.10
C ILE A 233 -6.21 -9.59 -2.73
N LEU A 234 -7.46 -9.15 -2.55
CA LEU A 234 -7.95 -7.86 -3.04
C LEU A 234 -8.37 -6.96 -1.87
N THR A 235 -7.88 -5.72 -1.87
CA THR A 235 -8.38 -4.67 -0.97
C THR A 235 -9.10 -3.57 -1.74
N ILE A 236 -10.30 -3.18 -1.31
CA ILE A 236 -11.10 -2.11 -1.94
C ILE A 236 -11.44 -1.07 -0.87
N GLY A 237 -10.95 0.15 -1.04
CA GLY A 237 -11.09 1.23 -0.05
C GLY A 237 -11.63 2.53 -0.64
N GLN A 238 -12.12 3.44 0.20
CA GLN A 238 -12.47 4.80 -0.25
C GLN A 238 -11.20 5.66 -0.35
N TYR A 239 -11.04 6.36 -1.47
CA TYR A 239 -10.09 7.45 -1.63
C TYR A 239 -10.48 8.60 -0.69
N LEU A 240 -9.54 9.01 0.15
CA LEU A 240 -9.67 10.19 1.00
C LEU A 240 -8.64 11.22 0.53
N GLN A 241 -9.12 12.35 0.03
CA GLN A 241 -8.27 13.42 -0.47
C GLN A 241 -7.34 13.96 0.65
N PRO A 242 -6.01 13.90 0.49
CA PRO A 242 -5.08 14.41 1.51
C PRO A 242 -5.14 15.93 1.67
N THR A 243 -5.13 16.67 0.56
CA THR A 243 -5.23 18.14 0.54
C THR A 243 -6.00 18.58 -0.71
N LYS A 244 -6.46 19.84 -0.75
CA LYS A 244 -7.16 20.41 -1.91
C LYS A 244 -6.36 20.41 -3.23
N ALA A 245 -5.04 20.21 -3.17
CA ALA A 245 -4.17 20.13 -4.35
C ALA A 245 -4.11 18.70 -4.95
N HIS A 246 -4.64 17.70 -4.25
CA HIS A 246 -4.71 16.32 -4.73
C HIS A 246 -6.00 16.09 -5.53
N HIS A 247 -6.09 14.95 -6.21
CA HIS A 247 -7.27 14.56 -6.99
C HIS A 247 -8.56 14.80 -6.20
N PRO A 248 -9.60 15.42 -6.78
CA PRO A 248 -10.86 15.62 -6.07
C PRO A 248 -11.54 14.27 -5.78
N VAL A 249 -12.29 14.20 -4.68
CA VAL A 249 -13.23 13.09 -4.47
C VAL A 249 -14.45 13.36 -5.34
N VAL A 250 -14.71 12.46 -6.30
CA VAL A 250 -15.88 12.54 -7.19
C VAL A 250 -17.10 11.92 -6.54
N GLU A 251 -16.90 10.82 -5.82
CA GLU A 251 -17.98 10.07 -5.16
C GLU A 251 -17.56 9.52 -3.80
N TRP A 252 -18.51 9.58 -2.84
CA TRP A 252 -18.43 8.85 -1.58
C TRP A 252 -19.18 7.52 -1.70
N VAL A 253 -18.43 6.45 -1.96
CA VAL A 253 -18.99 5.11 -2.15
C VAL A 253 -19.66 4.63 -0.86
N THR A 254 -20.86 4.07 -0.99
CA THR A 254 -21.65 3.62 0.14
C THR A 254 -21.12 2.28 0.69
N PRO A 255 -21.29 2.00 1.99
CA PRO A 255 -20.93 0.70 2.56
C PRO A 255 -21.55 -0.49 1.81
N ALA A 256 -22.82 -0.38 1.41
CA ALA A 256 -23.52 -1.42 0.66
C ALA A 256 -22.86 -1.72 -0.71
N GLN A 257 -22.28 -0.71 -1.36
CA GLN A 257 -21.53 -0.90 -2.61
C GLN A 257 -20.20 -1.64 -2.35
N PHE A 258 -19.51 -1.33 -1.24
CA PHE A 258 -18.33 -2.10 -0.84
C PHE A 258 -18.67 -3.56 -0.52
N ASP A 259 -19.79 -3.82 0.16
CA ASP A 259 -20.28 -5.19 0.43
C ASP A 259 -20.57 -5.93 -0.87
N LYS A 260 -21.21 -5.27 -1.84
CA LYS A 260 -21.42 -5.83 -3.18
C LYS A 260 -20.12 -6.23 -3.87
N TYR A 261 -19.10 -5.36 -3.87
CA TYR A 261 -17.80 -5.69 -4.47
C TYR A 261 -17.11 -6.84 -3.74
N LYS A 262 -17.27 -6.95 -2.41
CA LYS A 262 -16.76 -8.09 -1.64
C LYS A 262 -17.34 -9.40 -2.13
N GLU A 263 -18.67 -9.46 -2.27
CA GLU A 263 -19.35 -10.65 -2.77
C GLU A 263 -18.94 -11.01 -4.19
N ILE A 264 -18.81 -10.01 -5.08
CA ILE A 264 -18.36 -10.21 -6.46
C ILE A 264 -16.94 -10.80 -6.46
N GLY A 265 -16.00 -10.23 -5.70
CA GLY A 265 -14.62 -10.70 -5.66
C GLY A 265 -14.51 -12.14 -5.11
N LEU A 266 -15.25 -12.45 -4.05
CA LEU A 266 -15.29 -13.82 -3.52
C LEU A 266 -15.89 -14.81 -4.53
N LYS A 267 -16.94 -14.42 -5.27
CA LYS A 267 -17.53 -15.24 -6.34
C LYS A 267 -16.58 -15.42 -7.54
N MET A 268 -15.77 -14.41 -7.87
CA MET A 268 -14.74 -14.50 -8.92
C MET A 268 -13.64 -15.51 -8.57
N GLY A 269 -13.31 -15.65 -7.28
CA GLY A 269 -12.36 -16.64 -6.79
C GLY A 269 -11.15 -16.08 -6.07
N PHE A 270 -11.13 -14.78 -5.74
CA PHE A 270 -10.12 -14.23 -4.82
C PHE A 270 -10.16 -14.99 -3.49
N LYS A 271 -8.99 -15.33 -2.95
CA LYS A 271 -8.86 -16.06 -1.69
C LYS A 271 -9.24 -15.21 -0.49
N TYR A 272 -9.01 -13.90 -0.59
CA TYR A 272 -9.38 -12.94 0.44
C TYR A 272 -9.81 -11.61 -0.20
N VAL A 273 -10.92 -11.04 0.28
CA VAL A 273 -11.38 -9.71 -0.15
C VAL A 273 -11.69 -8.86 1.07
N GLU A 274 -10.91 -7.79 1.25
CA GLU A 274 -11.19 -6.74 2.21
C GLU A 274 -11.82 -5.56 1.46
N SER A 275 -13.05 -5.19 1.81
CA SER A 275 -13.78 -4.16 1.07
C SER A 275 -14.56 -3.30 2.05
N GLY A 276 -14.28 -2.00 2.05
CA GLY A 276 -14.96 -1.09 2.95
C GLY A 276 -14.40 0.33 2.91
N PRO A 277 -15.16 1.32 3.42
CA PRO A 277 -14.80 2.72 3.28
C PRO A 277 -13.44 3.08 3.90
N LEU A 278 -13.06 2.43 5.00
CA LEU A 278 -11.80 2.71 5.72
C LEU A 278 -10.69 1.72 5.39
N VAL A 279 -10.93 0.77 4.48
CA VAL A 279 -9.93 -0.22 4.09
C VAL A 279 -8.73 0.48 3.45
N ARG A 280 -7.55 -0.04 3.77
CA ARG A 280 -6.25 0.34 3.23
C ARG A 280 -5.49 -0.94 2.89
N SER A 281 -4.48 -0.84 2.04
CA SER A 281 -3.70 -2.01 1.63
C SER A 281 -3.20 -2.80 2.83
N SER A 282 -2.68 -2.14 3.88
CA SER A 282 -2.15 -2.81 5.07
C SER A 282 -3.17 -3.07 6.18
N TYR A 283 -4.47 -2.77 5.97
CA TYR A 283 -5.51 -3.02 6.97
C TYR A 283 -5.77 -4.53 7.11
N HIS A 284 -5.76 -5.03 8.35
CA HIS A 284 -5.88 -6.47 8.68
C HIS A 284 -4.89 -7.39 7.92
N ALA A 285 -3.71 -6.87 7.57
CA ALA A 285 -2.74 -7.61 6.77
C ALA A 285 -2.32 -8.95 7.41
N GLU A 286 -2.33 -9.03 8.74
CA GLU A 286 -2.05 -10.26 9.48
C GLU A 286 -3.02 -11.41 9.20
N LYS A 287 -4.20 -11.13 8.64
CA LYS A 287 -5.22 -12.14 8.30
C LYS A 287 -5.04 -12.72 6.89
N HIS A 288 -4.11 -12.21 6.09
CA HIS A 288 -3.88 -12.65 4.71
C HIS A 288 -2.96 -13.89 4.61
N LEU A 289 -2.61 -14.49 5.73
CA LEU A 289 -1.77 -15.68 5.81
C LEU A 289 -2.67 -16.93 5.82
N PHE A 290 -3.02 -17.41 4.62
CA PHE A 290 -3.73 -18.67 4.41
C PHE A 290 -2.84 -19.71 3.72
N ASP A 291 -3.18 -20.99 3.83
CA ASP A 291 -2.43 -22.07 3.17
C ASP A 291 -2.57 -21.96 1.64
N MET A 292 -1.42 -21.94 0.95
CA MET A 292 -1.37 -22.04 -0.51
C MET A 292 -1.49 -23.53 -0.87
N GLN A 293 -2.68 -23.96 -1.31
CA GLN A 293 -2.90 -25.31 -1.86
C GLN A 293 -2.25 -25.47 -3.22
#